data_AF-A0A935T6A6-F1
#
_entry.id   AF-A0A935T6A6-F1
#
_cell.length_a   1.000
_cell.length_b   1.000
_cell.length_c   1.000
_cell.angle_alpha   90.00
_cell.angle_beta   90.00
_cell.angle_gamma   90.00
#
_symmetry.space_group_name_H-M   'P 1'
#
loop_
_entity.id
_entity.type
_entity.pdbx_description
1 polymer ?
#
loop_
_entity_poly.entity_id
_entity_poly.type
_entity_poly.pdbx_seq_one_letter_code
_entity_poly.pdbx_strand_id
1 'polypeptide(L)'
;MAGSFERKVIGGWLRPLVAAAVVLGIGLYLGLALVMFGGRPRAAVEPAAAFAIVFTTAFAAGRLAPRARFHAAVAAAGLASAIGHGVALSLVGSVAGALAAIGLAAGWAIDGELAAGLRRSLRIAGLATFLGFVVFVYGRYVDWPAQPDPLPPMLRESLGPDADRITAYYETDLGGFLDRESLWRIEADESSLDRLVERLAVAPVAEAPAAFFRMPPRDWLRALPPGGQAYASPGFRSGSRGGDGDHFFLVRDRAGHAFVWVKSNF
;
A
#
# COMPACT_ATOMS: atom_id res chain seq x y z
N MET A 1 14.00 -53.83 -13.85
CA MET A 1 14.77 -52.61 -13.45
C MET A 1 14.03 -51.29 -13.69
N ALA A 2 13.04 -51.20 -14.60
CA ALA A 2 12.29 -49.95 -14.88
C ALA A 2 11.55 -49.35 -13.66
N GLY A 3 10.94 -50.18 -12.79
CA GLY A 3 10.10 -49.69 -11.67
C GLY A 3 10.81 -49.05 -10.47
N SER A 4 12.15 -49.01 -10.44
CA SER A 4 12.91 -48.30 -9.38
C SER A 4 13.34 -46.90 -9.78
N PHE A 5 13.48 -46.65 -11.09
CA PHE A 5 13.88 -45.36 -11.64
C PHE A 5 12.70 -44.38 -11.65
N GLU A 6 11.51 -44.83 -12.09
CA GLU A 6 10.28 -44.02 -12.07
C GLU A 6 9.91 -43.55 -10.65
N ARG A 7 9.97 -44.43 -9.64
CA ARG A 7 9.63 -44.05 -8.27
C ARG A 7 10.58 -43.02 -7.67
N LYS A 8 11.87 -43.04 -8.04
CA LYS A 8 12.85 -42.05 -7.57
C LYS A 8 12.70 -40.71 -8.26
N VAL A 9 12.43 -40.70 -9.58
CA VAL A 9 12.28 -39.46 -10.35
C VAL A 9 10.96 -38.78 -10.01
N ILE A 10 9.84 -39.52 -10.04
CA ILE A 10 8.51 -38.99 -9.75
C ILE A 10 8.42 -38.52 -8.30
N GLY A 11 8.91 -39.34 -7.34
CA GLY A 11 8.90 -38.96 -5.92
C GLY A 11 9.79 -37.76 -5.58
N GLY A 12 10.87 -37.56 -6.34
CA GLY A 12 11.82 -36.46 -6.14
C GLY A 12 11.27 -35.09 -6.55
N TRP A 13 10.43 -35.04 -7.59
CA TRP A 13 9.85 -33.80 -8.12
C TRP A 13 8.41 -33.54 -7.69
N LEU A 14 7.62 -34.58 -7.44
CA LEU A 14 6.21 -34.42 -7.06
C LEU A 14 6.04 -33.72 -5.71
N ARG A 15 6.84 -34.09 -4.70
CA ARG A 15 6.78 -33.46 -3.36
C ARG A 15 7.02 -31.95 -3.38
N PRO A 16 8.10 -31.42 -4.00
CA PRO A 16 8.30 -29.97 -4.08
C PRO A 16 7.23 -29.28 -4.93
N LEU A 17 6.69 -29.91 -5.97
CA LEU A 17 5.60 -29.35 -6.76
C LEU A 17 4.29 -29.23 -5.96
N VAL A 18 3.89 -30.29 -5.24
CA VAL A 18 2.68 -30.27 -4.40
C VAL A 18 2.79 -29.20 -3.32
N ALA A 19 3.95 -29.11 -2.66
CA ALA A 19 4.14 -28.11 -1.63
C ALA A 19 4.23 -26.68 -2.18
N ALA A 20 4.83 -26.48 -3.36
CA ALA A 20 4.78 -25.18 -4.05
C ALA A 20 3.35 -24.80 -4.40
N ALA A 21 2.52 -25.74 -4.86
CA ALA A 21 1.11 -25.50 -5.15
C ALA A 21 0.30 -25.16 -3.88
N VAL A 22 0.55 -25.83 -2.76
CA VAL A 22 -0.08 -25.51 -1.46
C VAL A 22 0.32 -24.11 -0.99
N VAL A 23 1.61 -23.77 -1.05
CA VAL A 23 2.11 -22.45 -0.66
C VAL A 23 1.55 -21.36 -1.58
N LEU A 24 1.47 -21.63 -2.88
CA LEU A 24 0.82 -20.73 -3.83
C LEU A 24 -0.67 -20.52 -3.48
N GLY A 25 -1.40 -21.58 -3.16
CA GLY A 25 -2.81 -21.49 -2.74
C GLY A 25 -2.98 -20.64 -1.48
N ILE A 26 -2.13 -20.83 -0.47
CA ILE A 26 -2.12 -20.01 0.74
C ILE A 26 -1.77 -18.56 0.40
N GLY A 27 -0.73 -18.34 -0.42
CA GLY A 27 -0.30 -17.01 -0.84
C GLY A 27 -1.40 -16.26 -1.60
N LEU A 28 -2.10 -16.93 -2.52
CA LEU A 28 -3.24 -16.38 -3.25
C LEU A 28 -4.39 -16.02 -2.31
N TYR A 29 -4.71 -16.88 -1.34
CA TYR A 29 -5.76 -16.61 -0.36
C TYR A 29 -5.41 -15.40 0.52
N LEU A 30 -4.18 -15.30 1.02
CA LEU A 30 -3.71 -14.15 1.80
C LEU A 30 -3.64 -12.88 0.96
N GLY A 31 -3.18 -12.97 -0.29
CA GLY A 31 -3.18 -11.85 -1.23
C GLY A 31 -4.59 -11.34 -1.51
N LEU A 32 -5.54 -12.24 -1.72
CA LEU A 32 -6.95 -11.89 -1.90
C LEU A 32 -7.53 -11.26 -0.63
N ALA A 33 -7.23 -11.82 0.55
CA ALA A 33 -7.66 -11.23 1.82
C ALA A 33 -7.09 -9.82 2.02
N LEU A 34 -5.83 -9.59 1.66
CA LEU A 34 -5.22 -8.26 1.69
C LEU A 34 -5.86 -7.30 0.68
N VAL A 35 -6.21 -7.75 -0.52
CA VAL A 35 -6.92 -6.92 -1.51
C VAL A 35 -8.34 -6.59 -1.06
N MET A 36 -9.04 -7.55 -0.46
CA MET A 36 -10.44 -7.41 -0.05
C MET A 36 -10.62 -6.66 1.27
N PHE A 37 -9.69 -6.83 2.21
CA PHE A 37 -9.80 -6.33 3.58
C PHE A 37 -8.65 -5.40 3.99
N GLY A 38 -7.60 -5.29 3.18
CA GLY A 38 -6.51 -4.36 3.43
C GLY A 38 -7.03 -2.92 3.34
N GLY A 39 -7.02 -2.23 4.47
CA GLY A 39 -7.15 -0.79 4.51
C GLY A 39 -6.18 -0.15 3.52
N ARG A 40 -6.67 0.86 2.80
CA ARG A 40 -5.95 1.63 1.77
C ARG A 40 -4.56 2.09 2.27
N PRO A 41 -3.60 2.35 1.35
CA PRO A 41 -3.78 2.56 -0.09
C PRO A 41 -3.61 1.31 -0.98
N ARG A 42 -4.49 1.17 -1.99
CA ARG A 42 -4.43 0.11 -3.03
C ARG A 42 -3.05 0.02 -3.70
N ALA A 43 -2.38 1.16 -3.84
CA ALA A 43 -1.03 1.27 -4.39
C ALA A 43 0.04 0.48 -3.61
N ALA A 44 -0.18 0.19 -2.32
CA ALA A 44 0.70 -0.65 -1.51
C ALA A 44 0.27 -2.13 -1.54
N VAL A 45 -1.04 -2.37 -1.57
CA VAL A 45 -1.63 -3.71 -1.42
C VAL A 45 -1.31 -4.61 -2.61
N GLU A 46 -1.48 -4.12 -3.84
CA GLU A 46 -1.24 -4.93 -5.04
C GLU A 46 0.23 -5.36 -5.18
N PRO A 47 1.23 -4.47 -5.05
CA PRO A 47 2.63 -4.88 -5.00
C PRO A 47 2.92 -5.84 -3.85
N ALA A 48 2.40 -5.58 -2.64
CA ALA A 48 2.67 -6.41 -1.48
C ALA A 48 2.13 -7.84 -1.64
N ALA A 49 0.91 -7.98 -2.18
CA ALA A 49 0.32 -9.28 -2.48
C ALA A 49 1.14 -10.03 -3.55
N ALA A 50 1.49 -9.35 -4.64
CA ALA A 50 2.31 -9.93 -5.71
C ALA A 50 3.67 -10.42 -5.19
N PHE A 51 4.35 -9.59 -4.39
CA PHE A 51 5.60 -9.95 -3.73
C PHE A 51 5.44 -11.16 -2.82
N ALA A 52 4.46 -11.15 -1.92
CA ALA A 52 4.25 -12.22 -0.96
C ALA A 52 4.00 -13.56 -1.67
N ILE A 53 3.16 -13.58 -2.71
CA ILE A 53 2.85 -14.76 -3.51
C ILE A 53 4.11 -15.31 -4.17
N VAL A 54 4.83 -14.48 -4.93
CA VAL A 54 6.02 -14.94 -5.67
C VAL A 54 7.14 -15.35 -4.73
N PHE A 55 7.42 -14.53 -3.71
CA PHE A 55 8.48 -14.80 -2.73
C PHE A 55 8.24 -16.11 -1.99
N THR A 56 7.06 -16.30 -1.39
CA THR A 56 6.77 -17.49 -0.58
C THR A 56 6.79 -18.76 -1.43
N THR A 57 6.19 -18.72 -2.63
CA THR A 57 6.14 -19.86 -3.56
C THR A 57 7.55 -20.27 -4.00
N ALA A 58 8.35 -19.30 -4.47
CA ALA A 58 9.71 -19.56 -4.94
C ALA A 58 10.64 -20.01 -3.82
N PHE A 59 10.56 -19.37 -2.65
CA PHE A 59 11.38 -19.71 -1.49
C PHE A 59 11.05 -21.10 -0.95
N ALA A 60 9.76 -21.46 -0.85
CA ALA A 60 9.33 -22.78 -0.42
C ALA A 60 9.77 -23.87 -1.40
N ALA A 61 9.60 -23.65 -2.71
CA ALA A 61 10.05 -24.59 -3.74
C ALA A 61 11.57 -24.84 -3.65
N GLY A 62 12.36 -23.77 -3.48
CA GLY A 62 13.80 -23.88 -3.28
C GLY A 62 14.17 -24.64 -2.00
N ARG A 63 13.45 -24.44 -0.90
CA ARG A 63 13.69 -25.16 0.37
C ARG A 63 13.37 -26.64 0.29
N LEU A 64 12.31 -27.00 -0.45
CA LEU A 64 11.81 -28.38 -0.52
C LEU A 64 12.52 -29.23 -1.58
N ALA A 65 13.33 -28.61 -2.45
CA ALA A 65 14.15 -29.28 -3.45
C ALA A 65 15.65 -29.16 -3.14
N PRO A 66 16.20 -29.83 -2.10
CA PRO A 66 17.56 -29.59 -1.60
C PRO A 66 18.67 -29.85 -2.63
N ARG A 67 18.42 -30.68 -3.65
CA ARG A 67 19.38 -30.98 -4.73
C ARG A 67 19.23 -30.08 -5.95
N ALA A 68 18.14 -29.32 -6.04
CA ALA A 68 17.81 -28.47 -7.18
C ALA A 68 17.28 -27.10 -6.71
N ARG A 69 17.76 -26.61 -5.55
CA ARG A 69 17.18 -25.45 -4.83
C ARG A 69 17.01 -24.24 -5.74
N PHE A 70 18.06 -23.91 -6.47
CA PHE A 70 18.08 -22.76 -7.38
C PHE A 70 17.09 -22.94 -8.53
N HIS A 71 17.17 -24.04 -9.27
CA HIS A 71 16.27 -24.29 -10.41
C HIS A 71 14.81 -24.38 -9.98
N ALA A 72 14.52 -25.01 -8.84
CA ALA A 72 13.18 -25.08 -8.28
C ALA A 72 12.65 -23.69 -7.90
N ALA A 73 13.45 -22.84 -7.26
CA ALA A 73 13.07 -21.48 -6.93
C ALA A 73 12.81 -20.62 -8.19
N VAL A 74 13.67 -20.72 -9.21
CA VAL A 74 13.52 -19.99 -10.48
C VAL A 74 12.26 -20.43 -11.22
N ALA A 75 12.03 -21.73 -11.36
CA ALA A 75 10.84 -22.27 -12.04
C ALA A 75 9.55 -21.85 -11.31
N ALA A 76 9.55 -21.95 -9.97
CA ALA A 76 8.42 -21.54 -9.15
C ALA A 76 8.17 -20.02 -9.22
N ALA A 77 9.22 -19.20 -9.23
CA ALA A 77 9.09 -17.76 -9.40
C ALA A 77 8.48 -17.40 -10.76
N GLY A 78 8.95 -18.04 -11.85
CA GLY A 78 8.42 -17.85 -13.19
C GLY A 78 6.93 -18.23 -13.29
N LEU A 79 6.57 -19.39 -12.74
CA LEU A 79 5.19 -19.86 -12.72
C LEU A 79 4.27 -18.94 -11.90
N ALA A 80 4.68 -18.59 -10.68
CA ALA A 80 3.91 -17.69 -9.82
C ALA A 80 3.74 -16.29 -10.46
N SER A 81 4.78 -15.77 -11.12
CA SER A 81 4.70 -14.48 -11.82
C SER A 81 3.78 -14.53 -13.04
N ALA A 82 3.80 -15.64 -13.81
CA ALA A 82 2.92 -15.83 -14.96
C ALA A 82 1.44 -15.94 -14.53
N ILE A 83 1.16 -16.72 -13.48
CA ILE A 83 -0.19 -16.81 -12.90
C ILE A 83 -0.63 -15.45 -12.36
N GLY A 84 0.25 -14.76 -11.63
CA GLY A 84 -0.02 -13.44 -11.08
C GLY A 84 -0.37 -12.40 -12.15
N HIS A 85 0.35 -12.38 -13.27
CA HIS A 85 0.02 -11.51 -14.41
C HIS A 85 -1.35 -11.83 -15.01
N GLY A 86 -1.72 -13.11 -15.08
CA GLY A 86 -3.05 -13.53 -15.54
C GLY A 86 -4.20 -12.99 -14.69
N VAL A 87 -3.95 -12.65 -13.41
CA VAL A 87 -4.91 -12.04 -12.48
C VAL A 87 -4.57 -10.58 -12.14
N ALA A 88 -3.82 -9.90 -13.03
CA ALA A 88 -3.47 -8.48 -12.91
C ALA A 88 -2.69 -8.09 -11.64
N LEU A 89 -1.88 -8.98 -11.07
CA LEU A 89 -0.97 -8.63 -9.98
C LEU A 89 0.16 -7.71 -10.46
N SER A 90 0.63 -6.85 -9.56
CA SER A 90 1.72 -5.91 -9.82
C SER A 90 3.00 -6.61 -10.29
N LEU A 91 3.52 -6.17 -11.45
CA LEU A 91 4.82 -6.60 -11.99
C LEU A 91 5.97 -6.27 -11.02
N VAL A 92 5.95 -5.07 -10.43
CA VAL A 92 7.00 -4.60 -9.51
C VAL A 92 7.12 -5.53 -8.30
N GLY A 93 5.99 -5.86 -7.66
CA GLY A 93 5.96 -6.79 -6.53
C GLY A 93 6.45 -8.19 -6.93
N SER A 94 6.02 -8.69 -8.08
CA SER A 94 6.42 -10.01 -8.60
C SER A 94 7.92 -10.11 -8.82
N VAL A 95 8.53 -9.13 -9.49
CA VAL A 95 9.98 -9.10 -9.76
C VAL A 95 10.77 -9.01 -8.46
N ALA A 96 10.37 -8.13 -7.53
CA ALA A 96 11.03 -8.00 -6.25
C ALA A 96 10.96 -9.30 -5.43
N GLY A 97 9.80 -9.97 -5.44
CA GLY A 97 9.59 -11.25 -4.74
C GLY A 97 10.48 -12.35 -5.32
N ALA A 98 10.57 -12.43 -6.66
CA ALA A 98 11.42 -13.39 -7.35
C ALA A 98 12.91 -13.18 -7.01
N LEU A 99 13.40 -11.94 -7.11
CA LEU A 99 14.80 -11.61 -6.82
C LEU A 99 15.18 -11.93 -5.37
N ALA A 100 14.31 -11.55 -4.42
CA ALA A 100 14.53 -11.85 -3.00
C ALA A 100 14.58 -13.37 -2.74
N ALA A 101 13.63 -14.13 -3.27
CA ALA A 101 13.57 -15.58 -3.08
C ALA A 101 14.75 -16.31 -3.74
N ILE A 102 15.09 -15.96 -4.98
CA ILE A 102 16.20 -16.57 -5.73
C ILE A 102 17.54 -16.23 -5.05
N GLY A 103 17.76 -14.99 -4.63
CA GLY A 103 18.98 -14.59 -3.93
C GLY A 103 19.19 -15.37 -2.62
N LEU A 104 18.13 -15.52 -1.82
CA LEU A 104 18.17 -16.30 -0.58
C LEU A 104 18.37 -17.80 -0.85
N ALA A 105 17.69 -18.36 -1.86
CA ALA A 105 17.81 -19.78 -2.22
C ALA A 105 19.19 -20.14 -2.83
N ALA A 106 19.72 -19.29 -3.71
CA ALA A 106 21.04 -19.42 -4.32
C ALA A 106 22.14 -19.38 -3.26
N GLY A 107 21.95 -18.54 -2.24
CA GLY A 107 22.80 -18.48 -1.06
C GLY A 107 23.00 -19.83 -0.35
N TRP A 108 22.09 -20.78 -0.50
CA TRP A 108 22.17 -22.13 0.10
C TRP A 108 22.49 -23.24 -0.89
N ALA A 109 22.50 -22.96 -2.19
CA ALA A 109 22.64 -23.97 -3.23
C ALA A 109 24.09 -24.19 -3.68
N ILE A 110 24.92 -23.15 -3.56
CA ILE A 110 26.29 -23.17 -4.07
C ILE A 110 27.21 -23.76 -2.99
N ASP A 111 28.04 -24.75 -3.32
CA ASP A 111 29.07 -25.33 -2.43
C ASP A 111 30.48 -25.03 -2.96
N GLY A 112 31.49 -25.02 -2.06
CA GLY A 112 32.90 -24.69 -2.37
C GLY A 112 33.43 -23.37 -1.78
N GLU A 113 34.76 -23.23 -1.73
CA GLU A 113 35.46 -22.08 -1.11
C GLU A 113 35.41 -20.81 -1.96
N LEU A 114 35.69 -20.88 -3.27
CA LEU A 114 35.50 -19.77 -4.22
C LEU A 114 34.02 -19.32 -4.30
N ALA A 115 33.12 -20.22 -3.92
CA ALA A 115 31.68 -20.02 -3.85
C ALA A 115 31.19 -19.31 -2.56
N ALA A 116 32.06 -19.14 -1.56
CA ALA A 116 31.68 -18.50 -0.29
C ALA A 116 31.41 -17.00 -0.45
N GLY A 117 32.27 -16.30 -1.21
CA GLY A 117 32.11 -14.86 -1.50
C GLY A 117 30.83 -14.58 -2.28
N LEU A 118 30.62 -15.30 -3.39
CA LEU A 118 29.41 -15.17 -4.21
C LEU A 118 28.13 -15.50 -3.41
N ARG A 119 28.14 -16.55 -2.57
CA ARG A 119 27.01 -16.86 -1.67
C ARG A 119 26.68 -15.70 -0.75
N ARG A 120 27.69 -15.11 -0.12
CA ARG A 120 27.50 -13.99 0.80
C ARG A 120 26.87 -12.82 0.06
N SER A 121 27.39 -12.47 -1.12
CA SER A 121 26.85 -11.39 -1.95
C SER A 121 25.39 -11.63 -2.37
N LEU A 122 25.05 -12.84 -2.84
CA LEU A 122 23.68 -13.18 -3.23
C LEU A 122 22.69 -13.15 -2.05
N ARG A 123 23.11 -13.61 -0.87
CA ARG A 123 22.29 -13.51 0.35
C ARG A 123 22.08 -12.06 0.77
N ILE A 124 23.14 -11.24 0.74
CA ILE A 124 23.04 -9.82 1.06
C ILE A 124 22.11 -9.12 0.08
N ALA A 125 22.25 -9.38 -1.22
CA ALA A 125 21.37 -8.83 -2.24
C ALA A 125 19.91 -9.25 -2.01
N GLY A 126 19.64 -10.54 -1.80
CA GLY A 126 18.28 -11.03 -1.54
C GLY A 126 17.66 -10.43 -0.27
N LEU A 127 18.42 -10.31 0.80
CA LEU A 127 17.97 -9.66 2.04
C LEU A 127 17.75 -8.15 1.84
N ALA A 128 18.65 -7.46 1.14
CA ALA A 128 18.50 -6.05 0.83
C ALA A 128 17.26 -5.79 -0.05
N THR A 129 16.98 -6.65 -1.04
CA THR A 129 15.74 -6.59 -1.83
C THR A 129 14.50 -6.78 -0.96
N PHE A 130 14.51 -7.77 -0.06
CA PHE A 130 13.40 -7.99 0.87
C PHE A 130 13.15 -6.77 1.77
N LEU A 131 14.19 -6.27 2.43
CA LEU A 131 14.07 -5.11 3.33
C LEU A 131 13.69 -3.84 2.58
N GLY A 132 14.28 -3.59 1.41
CA GLY A 132 13.93 -2.47 0.55
C GLY A 132 12.46 -2.52 0.11
N PHE A 133 11.95 -3.71 -0.21
CA PHE A 133 10.54 -3.89 -0.55
C PHE A 133 9.61 -3.66 0.66
N VAL A 134 9.99 -4.14 1.85
CA VAL A 134 9.24 -3.86 3.10
C VAL A 134 9.20 -2.35 3.37
N VAL A 135 10.32 -1.64 3.24
CA VAL A 135 10.37 -0.17 3.39
C VAL A 135 9.52 0.52 2.33
N PHE A 136 9.52 0.04 1.08
CA PHE A 136 8.66 0.56 0.02
C PHE A 136 7.17 0.39 0.35
N VAL A 137 6.73 -0.82 0.73
CA VAL A 137 5.34 -1.10 1.10
C VAL A 137 4.93 -0.28 2.33
N TYR A 138 5.79 -0.23 3.35
CA TYR A 138 5.54 0.58 4.54
C TYR A 138 5.45 2.07 4.18
N GLY A 139 6.35 2.57 3.33
CA GLY A 139 6.34 3.93 2.80
C GLY A 139 5.01 4.23 2.13
N ARG A 140 4.54 3.39 1.19
CA ARG A 140 3.23 3.57 0.56
C ARG A 140 2.08 3.46 1.57
N TYR A 141 2.16 2.56 2.54
CA TYR A 141 1.15 2.41 3.60
C TYR A 141 1.00 3.68 4.45
N VAL A 142 2.10 4.36 4.77
CA VAL A 142 2.08 5.63 5.51
C VAL A 142 2.02 6.87 4.58
N ASP A 143 1.77 6.65 3.29
CA ASP A 143 1.84 7.61 2.20
C ASP A 143 3.09 8.52 2.22
N TRP A 144 4.26 7.90 2.21
CA TRP A 144 5.57 8.56 2.21
C TRP A 144 6.42 8.16 0.99
N PRO A 145 6.88 9.13 0.17
CA PRO A 145 6.44 10.53 0.18
C PRO A 145 4.96 10.64 -0.23
N ALA A 146 4.24 11.61 0.32
CA ALA A 146 2.85 11.87 -0.02
C ALA A 146 2.76 12.23 -1.50
N GLN A 147 1.80 11.63 -2.21
CA GLN A 147 1.59 11.91 -3.63
C GLN A 147 0.30 12.71 -3.81
N PRO A 148 0.34 13.84 -4.54
CA PRO A 148 -0.88 14.58 -4.81
C PRO A 148 -1.89 13.73 -5.59
N ASP A 149 -3.10 13.66 -5.07
CA ASP A 149 -4.27 13.10 -5.72
C ASP A 149 -4.89 14.13 -6.69
N PRO A 150 -5.60 13.67 -7.73
CA PRO A 150 -6.38 14.57 -8.56
C PRO A 150 -7.51 15.22 -7.75
N LEU A 151 -7.69 16.53 -7.90
CA LEU A 151 -8.81 17.24 -7.26
C LEU A 151 -10.16 16.61 -7.66
N PRO A 152 -11.03 16.23 -6.71
CA PRO A 152 -12.28 15.54 -7.01
C PRO A 152 -13.22 16.45 -7.83
N PRO A 153 -14.05 15.87 -8.73
CA PRO A 153 -14.92 16.65 -9.62
C PRO A 153 -15.79 17.67 -8.89
N MET A 154 -16.36 17.29 -7.75
CA MET A 154 -17.19 18.18 -6.92
C MET A 154 -16.42 19.44 -6.48
N LEU A 155 -15.19 19.28 -5.97
CA LEU A 155 -14.37 20.44 -5.58
C LEU A 155 -13.99 21.27 -6.80
N ARG A 156 -13.59 20.62 -7.90
CA ARG A 156 -13.24 21.29 -9.16
C ARG A 156 -14.40 22.13 -9.70
N GLU A 157 -15.60 21.56 -9.73
CA GLU A 157 -16.82 22.24 -10.16
C GLU A 157 -17.19 23.39 -9.22
N SER A 158 -17.07 23.19 -7.90
CA SER A 158 -17.37 24.23 -6.90
C SER A 158 -16.40 25.41 -6.96
N LEU A 159 -15.12 25.16 -7.22
CA LEU A 159 -14.07 26.18 -7.28
C LEU A 159 -14.02 26.83 -8.66
N GLY A 160 -14.52 26.16 -9.70
CA GLY A 160 -14.53 26.67 -11.06
C GLY A 160 -13.11 27.05 -11.52
N PRO A 161 -12.87 28.29 -11.99
CA PRO A 161 -11.55 28.74 -12.42
C PRO A 161 -10.48 28.73 -11.33
N ASP A 162 -10.84 28.73 -10.04
CA ASP A 162 -9.87 28.69 -8.94
C ASP A 162 -9.34 27.28 -8.67
N ALA A 163 -9.94 26.24 -9.27
CA ALA A 163 -9.48 24.87 -9.13
C ALA A 163 -8.01 24.70 -9.60
N ASP A 164 -7.60 25.45 -10.63
CA ASP A 164 -6.24 25.43 -11.17
C ASP A 164 -5.22 26.11 -10.24
N ARG A 165 -5.68 26.80 -9.19
CA ARG A 165 -4.82 27.42 -8.18
C ARG A 165 -4.48 26.49 -7.02
N ILE A 166 -5.13 25.32 -6.95
CA ILE A 166 -4.76 24.27 -5.99
C ILE A 166 -3.48 23.60 -6.50
N THR A 167 -2.37 23.82 -5.79
CA THR A 167 -1.06 23.28 -6.16
C THR A 167 -0.92 21.81 -5.83
N ALA A 168 -1.58 21.35 -4.77
CA ALA A 168 -1.65 19.95 -4.41
C ALA A 168 -2.93 19.63 -3.61
N TYR A 169 -3.46 18.44 -3.84
CA TYR A 169 -4.58 17.85 -3.10
C TYR A 169 -4.15 16.46 -2.65
N TYR A 170 -4.44 16.09 -1.41
CA TYR A 170 -4.14 14.76 -0.88
C TYR A 170 -5.38 14.26 -0.14
N GLU A 171 -5.82 13.04 -0.44
CA GLU A 171 -7.00 12.42 0.18
C GLU A 171 -6.64 11.14 0.91
N THR A 172 -6.92 11.12 2.22
CA THR A 172 -6.85 9.91 3.03
C THR A 172 -8.26 9.45 3.38
N ASP A 173 -8.71 8.38 2.74
CA ASP A 173 -9.97 7.71 3.09
C ASP A 173 -9.81 6.96 4.41
N LEU A 174 -10.62 7.32 5.40
CA LEU A 174 -10.69 6.66 6.72
C LEU A 174 -11.64 5.44 6.72
N GLY A 175 -12.30 5.20 5.59
CA GLY A 175 -13.19 4.07 5.35
C GLY A 175 -14.65 4.40 5.65
N GLY A 176 -15.42 3.32 5.81
CA GLY A 176 -16.87 3.35 5.97
C GLY A 176 -17.59 2.54 4.88
N PHE A 177 -18.74 1.96 5.23
CA PHE A 177 -19.49 1.07 4.33
C PHE A 177 -20.54 1.82 3.54
N LEU A 178 -21.53 2.39 4.24
CA LEU A 178 -22.55 3.30 3.67
C LEU A 178 -22.10 4.74 3.82
N ASP A 179 -21.79 5.12 5.07
CA ASP A 179 -21.14 6.40 5.38
C ASP A 179 -19.68 6.36 4.95
N ARG A 180 -19.13 7.50 4.54
CA ARG A 180 -17.71 7.67 4.20
C ARG A 180 -17.09 8.77 5.02
N GLU A 181 -15.87 8.54 5.45
CA GLU A 181 -15.08 9.52 6.18
C GLU A 181 -13.72 9.69 5.51
N SER A 182 -13.32 10.92 5.23
CA SER A 182 -12.05 11.20 4.56
C SER A 182 -11.38 12.46 5.09
N LEU A 183 -10.08 12.55 4.86
CA LEU A 183 -9.23 13.66 5.25
C LEU A 183 -8.58 14.26 4.01
N TRP A 184 -8.72 15.56 3.82
CA TRP A 184 -8.15 16.28 2.69
C TRP A 184 -7.05 17.21 3.18
N ARG A 185 -5.88 17.15 2.57
CA ARG A 185 -4.88 18.24 2.65
C ARG A 185 -4.88 18.98 1.32
N ILE A 186 -5.06 20.28 1.36
CA ILE A 186 -5.14 21.15 0.18
C ILE A 186 -4.06 22.21 0.33
N GLU A 187 -3.24 22.36 -0.71
CA GLU A 187 -2.22 23.39 -0.80
C GLU A 187 -2.65 24.40 -1.86
N ALA A 188 -2.78 25.68 -1.49
CA ALA A 188 -3.20 26.76 -2.37
C ALA A 188 -2.84 28.13 -1.78
N ASP A 189 -2.96 29.19 -2.58
CA ASP A 189 -2.82 30.55 -2.06
C ASP A 189 -4.01 30.94 -1.13
N GLU A 190 -3.80 31.96 -0.29
CA GLU A 190 -4.78 32.37 0.74
C GLU A 190 -6.15 32.72 0.14
N SER A 191 -6.19 33.36 -1.04
CA SER A 191 -7.44 33.75 -1.69
C SER A 191 -8.24 32.54 -2.19
N SER A 192 -7.55 31.50 -2.64
CA SER A 192 -8.16 30.23 -3.05
C SER A 192 -8.70 29.46 -1.83
N LEU A 193 -8.00 29.53 -0.69
CA LEU A 193 -8.49 28.94 0.57
C LEU A 193 -9.69 29.70 1.15
N ASP A 194 -9.75 31.02 1.00
CA ASP A 194 -10.95 31.80 1.36
C ASP A 194 -12.17 31.36 0.55
N ARG A 195 -12.00 31.16 -0.77
CA ARG A 195 -13.06 30.64 -1.63
C ARG A 195 -13.45 29.21 -1.26
N LEU A 196 -12.49 28.36 -0.90
CA LEU A 196 -12.79 27.01 -0.42
C LEU A 196 -13.68 27.05 0.83
N VAL A 197 -13.38 27.93 1.79
CA VAL A 197 -14.20 28.13 3.01
C VAL A 197 -15.62 28.56 2.64
N GLU A 198 -15.78 29.51 1.71
CA GLU A 198 -17.08 29.95 1.22
C GLU A 198 -17.85 28.81 0.54
N ARG A 199 -17.20 28.05 -0.34
CA ARG A 199 -17.83 26.96 -1.11
C ARG A 199 -18.24 25.78 -0.27
N LEU A 200 -17.47 25.45 0.76
CA LEU A 200 -17.83 24.40 1.72
C LEU A 200 -18.92 24.87 2.72
N ALA A 201 -19.34 26.14 2.65
CA ALA A 201 -20.32 26.73 3.55
C ALA A 201 -20.01 26.49 5.03
N VAL A 202 -18.72 26.59 5.38
CA VAL A 202 -18.24 26.41 6.76
C VAL A 202 -18.13 27.75 7.48
N ALA A 203 -18.43 27.77 8.77
CA ALA A 203 -18.36 28.96 9.62
C ALA A 203 -17.21 28.83 10.63
N PRO A 204 -16.57 29.94 11.05
CA PRO A 204 -15.52 29.91 12.05
C PRO A 204 -15.99 29.29 13.37
N VAL A 205 -15.13 28.49 14.00
CA VAL A 205 -15.38 27.91 15.33
C VAL A 205 -14.22 28.22 16.28
N ALA A 206 -14.55 28.38 17.57
CA ALA A 206 -13.56 28.77 18.59
C ALA A 206 -12.57 27.64 18.89
N GLU A 207 -13.01 26.37 18.83
CA GLU A 207 -12.22 25.22 19.23
C GLU A 207 -12.24 24.13 18.17
N ALA A 208 -11.04 23.58 17.89
CA ALA A 208 -10.86 22.44 17.02
C ALA A 208 -10.93 21.12 17.82
N PRO A 209 -11.66 20.09 17.36
CA PRO A 209 -11.75 18.83 18.09
C PRO A 209 -10.38 18.15 18.26
N ALA A 210 -10.04 17.71 19.47
CA ALA A 210 -8.78 17.02 19.72
C ALA A 210 -8.59 15.71 18.91
N ALA A 211 -9.69 15.09 18.47
CA ALA A 211 -9.65 13.93 17.58
C ALA A 211 -9.05 14.27 16.21
N PHE A 212 -9.36 15.46 15.68
CA PHE A 212 -8.89 15.91 14.37
C PHE A 212 -7.37 15.88 14.25
N PHE A 213 -6.66 16.32 15.29
CA PHE A 213 -5.20 16.38 15.28
C PHE A 213 -4.48 15.03 15.47
N ARG A 214 -5.22 14.01 15.92
CA ARG A 214 -4.70 12.65 16.17
C ARG A 214 -4.95 11.70 15.00
N MET A 215 -5.59 12.17 13.95
CA MET A 215 -5.90 11.37 12.77
C MET A 215 -4.65 11.04 11.94
N PRO A 216 -4.64 9.90 11.21
CA PRO A 216 -3.65 9.66 10.15
C PRO A 216 -3.87 10.65 8.98
N PRO A 217 -2.98 10.74 7.97
CA PRO A 217 -1.66 10.13 7.81
C PRO A 217 -0.59 10.79 8.69
N ARG A 218 0.70 10.43 8.52
CA ARG A 218 1.81 10.93 9.36
C ARG A 218 1.95 12.46 9.27
N ASP A 219 1.83 13.00 8.08
CA ASP A 219 1.93 14.40 7.71
C ASP A 219 0.62 15.20 7.91
N TRP A 220 -0.35 14.60 8.59
CA TRP A 220 -1.54 15.29 9.07
C TRP A 220 -1.21 16.31 10.17
N LEU A 221 -2.01 17.38 10.23
CA LEU A 221 -1.86 18.46 11.20
C LEU A 221 -1.99 17.95 12.65
N ARG A 222 -1.03 18.29 13.52
CA ARG A 222 -0.97 17.79 14.92
C ARG A 222 -1.41 18.78 15.99
N ALA A 223 -1.56 20.05 15.63
CA ALA A 223 -2.07 21.10 16.49
C ALA A 223 -2.53 22.26 15.62
N LEU A 224 -3.34 23.17 16.17
CA LEU A 224 -3.69 24.41 15.49
C LEU A 224 -2.41 25.26 15.31
N PRO A 225 -2.01 25.61 14.06
CA PRO A 225 -0.81 26.39 13.84
C PRO A 225 -1.01 27.84 14.30
N PRO A 226 0.07 28.57 14.62
CA PRO A 226 -0.03 29.99 14.99
C PRO A 226 -0.76 30.81 13.90
N GLY A 227 -1.85 31.48 14.28
CA GLY A 227 -2.69 32.24 13.35
C GLY A 227 -3.58 31.40 12.44
N GLY A 228 -3.61 30.08 12.63
CA GLY A 228 -4.54 29.18 11.96
C GLY A 228 -5.98 29.40 12.43
N GLN A 229 -6.93 29.09 11.55
CA GLN A 229 -8.35 29.26 11.81
C GLN A 229 -9.08 27.93 11.59
N ALA A 230 -10.02 27.63 12.48
CA ALA A 230 -10.87 26.45 12.41
C ALA A 230 -12.28 26.85 11.98
N TYR A 231 -12.90 25.98 11.17
CA TYR A 231 -14.25 26.16 10.64
C TYR A 231 -15.00 24.84 10.69
N ALA A 232 -16.32 24.92 10.77
CA ALA A 232 -17.19 23.75 10.70
C ALA A 232 -18.44 24.06 9.88
N SER A 233 -18.91 23.08 9.11
CA SER A 233 -20.22 23.15 8.48
C SER A 233 -21.32 22.98 9.53
N PRO A 234 -22.55 23.46 9.27
CA PRO A 234 -23.70 23.14 10.10
C PRO A 234 -23.84 21.63 10.32
N GLY A 235 -24.10 21.22 11.55
CA GLY A 235 -24.32 19.81 11.90
C GLY A 235 -23.06 18.96 12.06
N PHE A 236 -21.86 19.48 11.78
CA PHE A 236 -20.63 18.75 12.01
C PHE A 236 -20.47 18.40 13.49
N ARG A 237 -20.22 17.12 13.79
CA ARG A 237 -19.96 16.63 15.14
C ARG A 237 -18.78 15.68 15.11
N SER A 238 -17.75 15.95 15.92
CA SER A 238 -16.56 15.09 15.95
C SER A 238 -16.85 13.69 16.51
N GLY A 239 -17.66 13.60 17.57
CA GLY A 239 -17.95 12.33 18.27
C GLY A 239 -19.14 11.53 17.74
N SER A 240 -19.77 11.93 16.64
CA SER A 240 -20.90 11.20 16.03
C SER A 240 -20.86 11.30 14.51
N ARG A 241 -21.68 10.50 13.81
CA ARG A 241 -21.79 10.58 12.35
C ARG A 241 -22.33 11.93 11.87
N GLY A 242 -23.35 12.46 12.54
CA GLY A 242 -24.11 13.63 12.09
C GLY A 242 -25.47 13.23 11.52
N GLY A 243 -26.08 14.12 10.74
CA GLY A 243 -27.25 13.80 9.92
C GLY A 243 -26.81 13.28 8.56
N ASP A 244 -27.78 13.07 7.66
CA ASP A 244 -27.50 12.68 6.28
C ASP A 244 -26.93 13.87 5.51
N GLY A 245 -26.04 13.59 4.54
CA GLY A 245 -25.34 14.58 3.74
C GLY A 245 -23.87 14.76 4.11
N ASP A 246 -23.27 15.80 3.53
CA ASP A 246 -21.84 16.09 3.70
C ASP A 246 -21.60 17.11 4.81
N HIS A 247 -20.67 16.78 5.71
CA HIS A 247 -20.25 17.63 6.80
C HIS A 247 -18.74 17.82 6.78
N PHE A 248 -18.30 19.04 7.07
CA PHE A 248 -16.92 19.47 6.96
C PHE A 248 -16.43 20.08 8.26
N PHE A 249 -15.21 19.74 8.65
CA PHE A 249 -14.43 20.50 9.61
C PHE A 249 -13.10 20.86 8.98
N LEU A 250 -12.75 22.14 8.96
CA LEU A 250 -11.61 22.66 8.22
C LEU A 250 -10.70 23.41 9.16
N VAL A 251 -9.40 23.16 9.07
CA VAL A 251 -8.37 24.03 9.65
C VAL A 251 -7.48 24.53 8.53
N ARG A 252 -7.27 25.84 8.43
CA ARG A 252 -6.28 26.41 7.51
C ARG A 252 -5.21 27.17 8.25
N ASP A 253 -4.01 27.17 7.69
CA ASP A 253 -2.88 27.98 8.16
C ASP A 253 -2.60 29.16 7.22
N ARG A 254 -1.66 30.02 7.61
CA ARG A 254 -1.20 31.14 6.76
C ARG A 254 -0.13 30.75 5.76
N ALA A 255 0.32 29.50 5.78
CA ALA A 255 1.33 28.98 4.85
C ALA A 255 0.71 28.44 3.56
N GLY A 256 -0.63 28.50 3.43
CA GLY A 256 -1.34 28.04 2.24
C GLY A 256 -1.80 26.58 2.34
N HIS A 257 -1.93 26.03 3.55
CA HIS A 257 -2.47 24.69 3.74
C HIS A 257 -3.87 24.74 4.37
N ALA A 258 -4.78 23.92 3.85
CA ALA A 258 -6.04 23.58 4.48
C ALA A 258 -6.13 22.07 4.73
N PHE A 259 -6.57 21.70 5.92
CA PHE A 259 -6.81 20.35 6.38
C PHE A 259 -8.30 20.20 6.62
N VAL A 260 -8.97 19.32 5.88
CA VAL A 260 -10.42 19.15 5.92
C VAL A 260 -10.75 17.73 6.36
N TRP A 261 -11.60 17.61 7.38
CA TRP A 261 -12.22 16.36 7.78
C TRP A 261 -13.64 16.31 7.24
N VAL A 262 -13.89 15.35 6.37
CA VAL A 262 -15.14 15.19 5.63
C VAL A 262 -15.87 13.95 6.11
N LYS A 263 -17.17 14.10 6.37
CA LYS A 263 -18.11 13.02 6.66
C LYS A 263 -19.23 13.09 5.64
N SER A 264 -19.40 12.04 4.85
CA SER A 264 -20.48 11.90 3.87
C SER A 264 -21.39 10.77 4.35
N ASN A 265 -22.58 11.12 4.86
CA ASN A 265 -23.50 10.16 5.48
C ASN A 265 -24.72 9.91 4.59
N PHE A 266 -25.19 8.66 4.54
CA PHE A 266 -26.32 8.21 3.71
C PHE A 266 -27.41 7.48 4.52
#